data_AF-U9U339-F1
#
_entry.id   AF-U9U339-F1
#
_cell.length_a   1.000
_cell.length_b   1.000
_cell.length_c   1.000
_cell.angle_alpha   90.00
_cell.angle_beta   90.00
_cell.angle_gamma   90.00
#
_symmetry.space_group_name_H-M   'P 1'
#
loop_
_entity.id
_entity.type
_entity.pdbx_description
1 polymer ?
#
loop_
_entity_poly.entity_id
_entity_poly.type
_entity_poly.pdbx_seq_one_letter_code
_entity_poly.pdbx_strand_id
1 'polypeptide(L)'
;MTTSSNNTINNEWIQWIEDGIAGEYINYHDYNEFHDMERIGTGGFGEVYRANLESSNTVVALKSLTSGNNNMKEIVNEIRLMRKVNLHTNIIQFLVLLKEE
;
A
#
# COMPACT_ATOMS: atom_id res chain seq x y z
N MET A 1 24.95 -17.05 2.74
CA MET A 1 24.52 -17.47 1.38
C MET A 1 22.99 -17.38 1.28
N THR A 2 22.41 -16.19 1.33
CA THR A 2 20.93 -16.00 1.33
C THR A 2 20.46 -14.80 0.49
N THR A 3 21.39 -14.05 -0.12
CA THR A 3 21.11 -12.79 -0.82
C THR A 3 20.46 -12.95 -2.20
N SER A 4 20.71 -14.06 -2.91
CA SER A 4 20.15 -14.26 -4.26
C SER A 4 18.66 -14.65 -4.25
N SER A 5 18.22 -15.50 -3.32
CA SER A 5 16.81 -15.96 -3.27
C SER A 5 15.84 -14.88 -2.79
N ASN A 6 16.26 -14.01 -1.86
CA ASN A 6 15.41 -12.92 -1.36
C ASN A 6 15.17 -11.85 -2.43
N ASN A 7 16.17 -11.57 -3.27
CA ASN A 7 16.01 -10.63 -4.39
C ASN A 7 15.03 -11.14 -5.44
N THR A 8 15.09 -12.44 -5.79
CA THR A 8 14.15 -13.02 -6.77
C THR A 8 12.70 -12.98 -6.27
N ILE A 9 12.46 -13.30 -4.98
CA ILE A 9 11.11 -13.30 -4.40
C ILE A 9 10.53 -11.87 -4.34
N ASN A 10 11.35 -10.88 -3.99
CA ASN A 10 10.89 -9.48 -3.99
C ASN A 10 10.52 -9.00 -5.40
N ASN A 11 11.27 -9.42 -6.42
CA ASN A 11 10.98 -9.08 -7.81
C ASN A 11 9.63 -9.65 -8.29
N GLU A 12 9.27 -10.87 -7.87
CA GLU A 12 7.97 -11.47 -8.20
C GLU A 12 6.79 -10.68 -7.59
N TRP A 13 6.92 -10.23 -6.34
CA TRP A 13 5.88 -9.43 -5.67
C TRP A 13 5.74 -8.03 -6.25
N ILE A 14 6.86 -7.40 -6.63
CA ILE A 14 6.86 -6.11 -7.33
C ILE A 14 6.14 -6.25 -8.67
N GLN A 15 6.49 -7.26 -9.46
CA GLN A 15 5.83 -7.52 -10.74
C GLN A 15 4.32 -7.73 -10.57
N TRP A 16 3.91 -8.48 -9.53
CA TRP A 16 2.49 -8.69 -9.24
C TRP A 16 1.75 -7.38 -8.93
N ILE A 17 2.40 -6.43 -8.24
CA ILE A 17 1.84 -5.11 -7.98
C ILE A 17 1.76 -4.30 -9.27
N GLU A 18 2.84 -4.26 -10.06
CA GLU A 18 2.88 -3.55 -11.35
C GLU A 18 1.80 -4.07 -12.32
N ASP A 19 1.67 -5.38 -12.45
CA ASP A 19 0.61 -6.03 -13.24
C ASP A 19 -0.79 -5.67 -12.71
N GLY A 20 -0.92 -5.42 -11.41
CA GLY A 20 -2.18 -5.02 -10.80
C GLY A 20 -2.57 -3.58 -10.96
N ILE A 21 -1.57 -2.70 -11.03
CA ILE A 21 -1.74 -1.31 -11.43
C ILE A 21 -2.11 -1.25 -12.91
N ALA A 22 -1.36 -1.96 -13.76
CA ALA A 22 -1.62 -2.03 -15.20
C ALA A 22 -2.98 -2.66 -15.54
N GLY A 23 -3.42 -3.65 -14.74
CA GLY A 23 -4.72 -4.29 -14.86
C GLY A 23 -5.88 -3.56 -14.15
N GLU A 24 -5.66 -2.34 -13.65
CA GLU A 24 -6.65 -1.47 -12.98
C GLU A 24 -7.36 -2.09 -11.77
N TYR A 25 -6.78 -3.14 -11.17
CA TYR A 25 -7.36 -3.80 -10.00
C TYR A 25 -6.65 -3.44 -8.70
N ILE A 26 -5.57 -2.66 -8.80
CA ILE A 26 -4.91 -1.95 -7.70
C ILE A 26 -4.96 -0.47 -8.07
N ASN A 27 -5.60 0.33 -7.22
CA ASN A 27 -5.58 1.79 -7.36
C ASN A 27 -4.21 2.32 -6.93
N TYR A 28 -3.60 3.09 -7.82
CA TYR A 28 -2.31 3.74 -7.61
C TYR A 28 -2.48 5.25 -7.68
N HIS A 29 -1.82 5.94 -6.77
CA HIS A 29 -1.72 7.40 -6.76
C HIS A 29 -0.27 7.77 -6.49
N ASP A 30 0.19 8.82 -7.15
CA ASP A 30 1.51 9.37 -6.88
C ASP A 30 1.54 9.99 -5.47
N TYR A 31 2.69 9.90 -4.80
CA TYR A 31 2.84 10.47 -3.45
C TYR A 31 2.56 11.99 -3.43
N ASN A 32 2.85 12.68 -4.55
CA ASN A 32 2.62 14.13 -4.66
C ASN A 32 1.14 14.50 -4.80
N GLU A 33 0.23 13.54 -5.03
CA GLU A 33 -1.22 13.80 -5.02
C GLU A 33 -1.78 13.94 -3.59
N PHE A 34 -0.95 13.70 -2.56
CA PHE A 34 -1.35 13.78 -1.16
C PHE A 34 -0.82 15.04 -0.49
N HIS A 35 -1.73 15.78 0.14
CA HIS A 35 -1.43 17.00 0.86
C HIS A 35 -1.97 16.96 2.29
N ASP A 36 -1.50 17.90 3.12
CA ASP A 36 -1.88 18.03 4.53
C ASP A 36 -1.67 16.73 5.32
N MET A 37 -0.55 16.06 5.06
CA MET A 37 -0.20 14.80 5.72
C MET A 37 0.05 15.01 7.21
N GLU A 38 -0.73 14.31 8.03
CA GLU A 38 -0.65 14.34 9.49
C GLU A 38 -0.58 12.91 10.01
N ARG A 39 0.41 12.60 10.84
CA ARG A 39 0.47 11.27 11.47
C ARG A 39 -0.65 11.13 12.50
N ILE A 40 -1.53 10.15 12.29
CA ILE A 40 -2.69 9.86 13.16
C ILE A 40 -2.51 8.58 13.99
N GLY A 41 -1.50 7.75 13.69
CA GLY A 41 -1.26 6.52 14.45
C GLY A 41 0.11 5.90 14.20
N THR A 42 0.56 5.12 15.17
CA THR A 42 1.80 4.35 15.10
C THR A 42 1.56 2.99 15.76
N GLY A 43 2.06 1.92 15.15
CA GLY A 43 1.96 0.56 15.69
C GLY A 43 3.14 -0.30 15.26
N GLY A 44 3.12 -1.57 15.66
CA GLY A 44 4.20 -2.53 15.34
C GLY A 44 4.35 -2.86 13.85
N PHE A 45 3.36 -2.48 13.02
CA PHE A 45 3.35 -2.70 11.58
C PHE A 45 3.60 -1.42 10.78
N GLY A 46 3.85 -0.28 11.45
CA GLY A 46 4.17 0.99 10.82
C GLY A 46 3.29 2.16 11.28
N GLU A 47 3.28 3.22 10.49
CA GLU A 47 2.61 4.47 10.82
C GLU A 47 1.39 4.67 9.93
N VAL A 48 0.41 5.43 10.44
CA VAL A 48 -0.77 5.81 9.68
C VAL A 48 -0.83 7.33 9.65
N TYR A 49 -1.00 7.88 8.45
CA TYR A 49 -1.14 9.29 8.18
C TYR A 49 -2.54 9.57 7.65
N ARG A 50 -3.15 10.67 8.08
CA ARG A 50 -4.28 11.28 7.41
C ARG A 50 -3.73 12.18 6.31
N ALA A 51 -4.33 12.13 5.12
CA ALA A 51 -4.00 13.04 4.03
C ALA A 51 -5.26 13.42 3.25
N ASN A 52 -5.19 14.52 2.52
CA ASN A 52 -6.16 14.90 1.52
C ASN A 52 -5.63 14.48 0.13
N LEU A 53 -6.46 13.84 -0.68
CA LEU A 53 -6.13 13.44 -2.05
C LEU A 53 -6.62 14.51 -3.04
N GLU A 54 -5.70 15.13 -3.79
CA GLU A 54 -6.01 16.27 -4.68
C GLU A 54 -7.07 15.93 -5.74
N SER A 55 -6.97 14.74 -6.35
CA SER A 55 -7.81 14.34 -7.48
C SER A 55 -9.29 14.20 -7.15
N SER A 56 -9.64 13.97 -5.88
CA SER A 56 -11.02 13.69 -5.46
C SER A 56 -11.49 14.50 -4.25
N ASN A 57 -10.63 15.37 -3.70
CA ASN A 57 -10.87 16.09 -2.45
C ASN A 57 -11.32 15.17 -1.30
N THR A 58 -10.84 13.92 -1.32
CA THR A 58 -11.20 12.87 -0.35
C THR A 58 -10.15 12.80 0.73
N VAL A 59 -10.59 12.70 1.99
CA VAL A 59 -9.69 12.43 3.12
C VAL A 59 -9.39 10.94 3.18
N VAL A 60 -8.11 10.58 3.19
CA VAL A 60 -7.63 9.19 3.15
C VAL A 60 -6.74 8.89 4.35
N ALA A 61 -6.63 7.60 4.68
CA ALA A 61 -5.63 7.10 5.61
C ALA A 61 -4.52 6.39 4.82
N LEU A 62 -3.29 6.90 4.91
CA LEU A 62 -2.09 6.35 4.31
C LEU A 62 -1.34 5.54 5.38
N LYS A 63 -1.24 4.22 5.18
CA LYS A 63 -0.48 3.35 6.08
C LYS A 63 0.90 3.08 5.50
N SER A 64 1.95 3.52 6.19
CA SER A 64 3.31 3.09 5.90
C SER A 64 3.55 1.73 6.58
N LEU A 65 4.27 0.85 5.89
CA LEU A 65 4.69 -0.43 6.44
C LEU A 65 6.19 -0.35 6.75
N THR A 66 6.57 -0.64 7.99
CA THR A 66 7.96 -0.53 8.45
C THR A 66 8.89 -1.51 7.75
N SER A 67 10.13 -1.06 7.51
CA SER A 67 11.11 -1.78 6.72
C SER A 67 11.71 -3.00 7.46
N GLY A 68 11.15 -4.18 7.23
CA GLY A 68 11.73 -5.50 7.56
C GLY A 68 12.23 -6.26 6.31
N ASN A 69 12.66 -7.51 6.49
CA ASN A 69 13.29 -8.30 5.42
C ASN A 69 12.28 -8.87 4.39
N ASN A 70 10.95 -8.76 4.62
CA ASN A 70 9.89 -9.43 3.84
C ASN A 70 8.72 -8.49 3.44
N ASN A 71 8.96 -7.17 3.36
CA ASN A 71 7.89 -6.17 3.31
C ASN A 71 6.95 -6.34 2.11
N MET A 72 7.48 -6.70 0.94
CA MET A 72 6.66 -6.84 -0.28
C MET A 72 5.63 -7.96 -0.16
N LYS A 73 5.98 -9.07 0.50
CA LYS A 73 5.02 -10.15 0.75
C LYS A 73 3.90 -9.70 1.69
N GLU A 74 4.22 -8.91 2.70
CA GLU A 74 3.25 -8.38 3.65
C GLU A 74 2.30 -7.39 2.97
N ILE A 75 2.84 -6.48 2.15
CA ILE A 75 2.06 -5.57 1.29
C ILE A 75 1.08 -6.35 0.42
N VAL A 76 1.58 -7.35 -0.34
CA VAL A 76 0.72 -8.15 -1.23
C VAL A 76 -0.36 -8.91 -0.45
N ASN A 77 -0.05 -9.41 0.73
CA ASN A 77 -1.02 -10.09 1.58
C ASN A 77 -2.12 -9.14 2.07
N GLU A 78 -1.77 -7.93 2.52
CA GLU A 78 -2.77 -6.94 2.93
C GLU A 78 -3.68 -6.54 1.76
N ILE A 79 -3.12 -6.25 0.58
CA ILE A 79 -3.90 -5.95 -0.64
C ILE A 79 -4.87 -7.09 -0.96
N ARG A 80 -4.38 -8.34 -0.95
CA ARG A 80 -5.21 -9.51 -1.23
C ARG A 80 -6.33 -9.71 -0.21
N LEU A 81 -6.04 -9.52 1.08
CA LEU A 81 -7.05 -9.62 2.14
C LEU A 81 -8.12 -8.57 1.97
N MET A 82 -7.72 -7.31 1.77
CA MET A 82 -8.67 -6.20 1.60
C MET A 82 -9.55 -6.42 0.37
N ARG A 83 -9.01 -6.92 -0.74
CA ARG A 83 -9.81 -7.29 -1.94
C ARG A 83 -10.87 -8.34 -1.66
N LYS A 84 -10.58 -9.33 -0.82
CA LYS A 84 -11.57 -10.37 -0.45
C LYS A 84 -12.73 -9.83 0.38
N VAL A 85 -12.52 -8.75 1.12
CA VAL A 85 -13.51 -8.15 2.03
C VAL A 85 -14.09 -6.82 1.54
N ASN A 86 -13.72 -6.39 0.32
CA ASN A 86 -13.89 -5.02 -0.21
C ASN A 86 -15.33 -4.58 -0.51
N LEU A 87 -16.33 -5.37 -0.15
CA LEU A 87 -17.73 -5.20 -0.58
C LEU A 87 -18.72 -5.08 0.59
N HIS A 88 -18.25 -4.63 1.76
CA HIS A 88 -19.13 -4.38 2.90
C HIS A 88 -19.04 -2.92 3.33
N THR A 89 -20.20 -2.26 3.50
CA THR A 89 -20.33 -0.85 3.90
C THR A 89 -19.69 -0.49 5.25
N ASN A 90 -19.29 -1.50 6.03
CA ASN A 90 -18.70 -1.35 7.37
C ASN A 90 -17.22 -1.75 7.40
N ILE A 91 -16.63 -2.01 6.23
CA ILE A 91 -15.22 -2.37 6.09
C ILE A 91 -14.54 -1.24 5.33
N ILE A 92 -13.40 -0.79 5.86
CA ILE A 92 -12.61 0.27 5.23
C ILE A 92 -12.15 -0.22 3.86
N GLN A 93 -12.51 0.52 2.82
CA GLN A 93 -12.07 0.25 1.46
C GLN A 93 -10.59 0.61 1.33
N PHE A 94 -9.79 -0.33 0.82
CA PHE A 94 -8.40 -0.06 0.46
C PHE A 94 -8.37 0.89 -0.73
N LEU A 95 -7.57 1.96 -0.63
CA LEU A 95 -7.58 2.99 -1.66
C LEU A 95 -6.24 3.17 -2.38
N VAL A 96 -5.08 3.02 -1.72
CA VAL A 96 -3.83 3.53 -2.30
C VAL A 96 -2.59 2.69 -1.96
N LEU A 97 -1.76 2.41 -2.96
CA LEU A 97 -0.34 2.12 -2.79
C LEU A 97 0.51 3.35 -3.13
N LEU A 98 1.50 3.62 -2.28
CA LEU A 98 2.46 4.71 -2.43
C LEU A 98 3.82 4.15 -2.85
N LYS A 99 4.50 4.84 -3.76
CA LYS A 99 5.94 4.67 -3.97
C LYS A 99 6.62 5.97 -3.56
N GLU A 100 7.49 5.89 -2.56
CA GLU A 100 8.46 6.95 -2.27
C GLU A 100 9.64 6.75 -3.24
N GLU A 101 10.11 7.82 -3.89
CA GLU A 101 11.33 7.78 -4.74
C GLU A 101 12.59 7.53 -3.91
#